data_AF-A0A0F9JGH7-F1
#
_entry.id   AF-A0A0F9JGH7-F1
#
_cell.length_a   1.000
_cell.length_b   1.000
_cell.length_c   1.000
_cell.angle_alpha   90.00
_cell.angle_beta   90.00
_cell.angle_gamma   90.00
#
_symmetry.space_group_name_H-M   'P 1'
#
loop_
_entity.id
_entity.type
_entity.pdbx_description
1 polymer ?
#
loop_
_entity_poly.entity_id
_entity_poly.type
_entity_poly.pdbx_seq_one_letter_code
_entity_poly.pdbx_strand_id
1 'polypeptide(L)' 'MVNQLRLMEMVNKRFKEQLGYLANPRDYPVTLQQIIEDCTDMLEEEANDHDYETPNNDTTEKA' A
#
# COMPACT_ATOMS: atom_id res chain seq x y z
N MET A 1 -7.76 14.00 -1.66
CA MET A 1 -8.08 13.32 -2.94
C MET A 1 -6.88 12.48 -3.32
N VAL A 2 -6.95 11.15 -3.14
CA VAL A 2 -5.90 10.20 -3.54
C VAL A 2 -5.52 10.47 -4.99
N ASN A 3 -4.25 10.71 -5.27
CA ASN A 3 -3.79 10.62 -6.65
C ASN A 3 -3.40 9.17 -6.92
N GLN A 4 -4.40 8.33 -7.24
CA GLN A 4 -4.23 6.88 -7.43
C GLN A 4 -3.16 6.57 -8.47
N LEU A 5 -3.00 7.45 -9.48
CA LEU A 5 -1.93 7.36 -10.46
C LEU A 5 -0.54 7.49 -9.82
N ARG A 6 -0.37 8.46 -8.91
CA ARG A 6 0.89 8.68 -8.19
C ARG A 6 1.21 7.54 -7.22
N LEU A 7 0.21 7.00 -6.53
CA LEU A 7 0.39 5.81 -5.68
C LEU A 7 0.88 4.63 -6.52
N MET A 8 0.22 4.37 -7.65
CA MET A 8 0.58 3.26 -8.52
C MET A 8 1.98 3.42 -9.13
N GLU A 9 2.39 4.64 -9.46
CA GLU A 9 3.75 4.95 -9.89
C GLU A 9 4.79 4.68 -8.78
N MET A 10 4.48 5.03 -7.52
CA MET A 10 5.37 4.78 -6.38
C MET A 10 5.52 3.29 -6.09
N VAL A 11 4.42 2.55 -6.02
CA VAL A 11 4.43 1.09 -5.82
C VAL A 11 5.19 0.40 -6.95
N ASN A 12 4.95 0.78 -8.20
CA ASN A 12 5.63 0.17 -9.36
C ASN A 12 7.13 0.51 -9.39
N LYS A 13 7.51 1.73 -9.00
CA LYS A 13 8.93 2.09 -8.85
C LYS A 13 9.60 1.24 -7.78
N ARG A 14 8.97 1.11 -6.61
CA ARG A 14 9.49 0.33 -5.48
C ARG A 14 9.66 -1.14 -5.85
N PHE A 15 8.64 -1.72 -6.47
CA PHE A 15 8.67 -3.09 -7.00
C PHE A 15 9.86 -3.31 -7.94
N LYS A 16 10.08 -2.42 -8.92
CA LYS A 16 11.19 -2.54 -9.87
C LYS A 16 12.56 -2.42 -9.22
N GLU A 17 12.71 -1.53 -8.25
CA GLU A 17 13.96 -1.40 -7.49
C GLU A 17 14.27 -2.71 -6.77
N GLN A 18 13.31 -3.26 -6.02
CA GLN A 18 13.50 -4.50 -5.28
C GLN A 18 13.69 -5.73 -6.18
N LEU A 19 12.96 -5.79 -7.29
CA LEU A 19 13.12 -6.83 -8.30
C LEU A 19 14.53 -6.79 -8.92
N GLY A 20 15.10 -5.60 -9.10
CA GLY A 20 16.46 -5.42 -9.61
C GLY A 20 17.56 -5.94 -8.67
N TYR A 21 17.27 -6.09 -7.37
CA TYR A 21 18.18 -6.65 -6.38
C TYR A 21 18.09 -8.17 -6.21
N LEU A 22 17.19 -8.85 -6.95
CA LEU A 22 17.11 -10.30 -6.99
C LEU A 22 18.36 -10.88 -7.67
N ALA A 23 19.36 -11.20 -6.85
CA ALA A 23 20.64 -11.73 -7.34
C ALA A 23 20.73 -13.26 -7.28
N ASN A 24 20.03 -13.91 -6.33
CA ASN A 24 20.16 -15.35 -6.08
C ASN A 24 18.82 -16.09 -6.29
N PRO A 25 18.70 -16.94 -7.33
CA PRO A 25 17.49 -17.71 -7.62
C PRO A 25 16.96 -18.57 -6.47
N ARG A 26 17.84 -19.01 -5.56
CA ARG A 26 17.45 -19.79 -4.38
C ARG A 26 16.61 -18.99 -3.39
N ASP A 27 16.86 -17.69 -3.29
CA ASP A 27 16.23 -16.80 -2.32
C ASP A 27 14.98 -16.11 -2.91
N TYR A 28 14.75 -16.24 -4.22
CA TYR A 28 13.63 -15.62 -4.93
C TYR A 28 12.27 -15.85 -4.26
N PRO A 29 11.90 -17.05 -3.80
CA PRO A 29 10.59 -17.23 -3.18
C PRO A 29 10.39 -16.33 -1.95
N VAL A 30 11.39 -16.25 -1.08
CA VAL A 30 11.33 -15.44 0.15
C VAL A 30 11.40 -13.96 -0.19
N THR A 31 12.31 -13.56 -1.07
CA THR A 31 12.47 -12.16 -1.46
C THR A 31 11.26 -11.64 -2.23
N LEU A 32 10.66 -12.44 -3.13
CA LEU A 32 9.42 -12.06 -3.83
C LEU A 32 8.24 -11.93 -2.88
N GLN A 33 8.15 -12.79 -1.86
CA GLN A 33 7.11 -12.67 -0.84
C GLN A 33 7.23 -11.35 -0.08
N GLN A 34 8.45 -10.97 0.35
CA GLN A 34 8.70 -9.69 1.01
C GLN A 34 8.36 -8.49 0.10
N ILE A 35 8.69 -8.57 -1.20
CA ILE A 35 8.34 -7.52 -2.17
C ILE A 35 6.81 -7.35 -2.28
N ILE A 36 6.07 -8.46 -2.27
CA ILE A 36 4.60 -8.43 -2.31
C ILE A 36 4.05 -7.81 -1.03
N GLU A 37 4.55 -8.20 0.14
CA GLU A 37 4.16 -7.65 1.43
C GLU A 37 4.41 -6.13 1.47
N ASP A 38 5.62 -5.69 1.16
CA ASP A 38 5.97 -4.25 1.13
C ASP A 38 5.06 -3.44 0.19
N CYS A 39 4.76 -3.97 -1.00
CA CYS A 39 3.86 -3.29 -1.95
C CYS A 39 2.41 -3.28 -1.46
N THR A 40 1.99 -4.29 -0.71
CA THR A 40 0.64 -4.39 -0.14
C THR A 40 0.49 -3.39 1.00
N ASP A 41 1.48 -3.30 1.89
CA ASP A 41 1.50 -2.33 2.99
C ASP A 41 1.36 -0.89 2.47
N MET A 42 2.09 -0.54 1.40
CA MET A 42 1.97 0.79 0.77
C MET A 42 0.56 1.08 0.23
N LEU A 43 -0.16 0.06 -0.25
CA LEU A 43 -1.54 0.21 -0.74
C LEU A 43 -2.53 0.31 0.43
N GLU A 44 -2.31 -0.44 1.49
CA GLU A 44 -3.14 -0.44 2.70
C GLU A 44 -2.97 0.85 3.52
N GLU A 45 -1.76 1.39 3.61
CA GLU A 45 -1.51 2.70 4.24
C GLU A 45 -2.32 3.81 3.56
N GLU A 46 -2.30 3.88 2.21
CA GLU A 46 -3.08 4.88 1.48
C GLU A 46 -4.59 4.64 1.61
N ALA A 47 -5.03 3.38 1.64
CA ALA A 47 -6.43 3.04 1.86
C ALA A 47 -6.91 3.48 3.25
N ASN A 48 -6.09 3.27 4.28
CA ASN A 48 -6.39 3.65 5.66
C ASN A 48 -6.32 5.16 5.88
N ASP A 49 -5.36 5.87 5.28
CA ASP A 49 -5.26 7.34 5.33
C ASP A 49 -6.51 8.04 4.78
N HIS A 50 -7.27 7.35 3.94
CA HIS A 50 -8.54 7.81 3.38
C HIS A 50 -9.79 7.42 4.17
N ASP A 51 -9.68 6.56 5.19
CA ASP A 51 -10.81 6.13 6.04
C ASP A 51 -11.00 7.03 7.29
N TYR A 52 -10.07 7.94 7.59
CA TYR A 52 -10.17 8.87 8.73
C TYR A 52 -11.11 10.08 8.47
N GLU A 53 -11.73 10.20 7.30
CA GLU A 53 -12.72 11.24 6.98
C GLU A 53 -14.18 10.73 7.00
N THR A 54 -14.51 9.79 7.88
CA THR A 54 -15.90 9.71 8.35
C THR A 54 -16.06 10.70 9.52
N PRO A 55 -16.69 11.87 9.34
CA PRO A 55 -17.18 12.60 10.48
C PRO A 55 -18.22 11.69 11.12
N ASN A 56 -17.92 11.19 12.32
CA ASN A 56 -18.94 10.74 13.25
C ASN A 56 -19.86 11.94 13.51
N ASN A 57 -20.82 12.16 12.62
CA ASN A 57 -22.00 12.92 12.94
C ASN A 57 -22.89 12.00 13.78
N ASP A 58 -22.51 11.88 15.04
CA ASP A 58 -23.41 11.46 16.10
C ASP A 58 -24.47 12.57 16.28
N THR A 59 -25.46 12.60 15.39
CA THR A 59 -26.74 13.23 15.70
C THR A 59 -27.77 12.13 15.89
N THR A 60 -27.64 11.43 17.00
CA THR A 60 -28.74 10.68 17.60
C THR A 60 -29.42 11.55 18.65
N GLU A 61 -30.06 12.66 18.26
CA GLU A 61 -31.06 13.32 19.12
C GLU A 61 -32.45 12.83 18.71
N LYS A 62 -32.84 11.69 19.30
CA LYS A 62 -34.24 11.38 19.60
C LYS A 62 -34.49 11.73 21.06
N ALA A 63 -35.17 12.84 21.32
CA ALA A 63 -36.17 13.02 22.39
C ALA A 63 -36.76 14.43 22.30
#